data_AF-A0A4Y2KC70-F1
#
_entry.id   AF-A0A4Y2KC70-F1
#
_cell.length_a   1.000
_cell.length_b   1.000
_cell.length_c   1.000
_cell.angle_alpha   90.00
_cell.angle_beta   90.00
_cell.angle_gamma   90.00
#
_symmetry.space_group_name_H-M   'P 1'
#
loop_
_entity.id
_entity.type
_entity.pdbx_description
1 polymer ?
#
loop_
_entity_poly.entity_id
_entity_poly.type
_entity_poly.pdbx_seq_one_letter_code
_entity_poly.pdbx_strand_id
1 'polypeptide(L)'
;MQDIDEIFDVFYTDLRKLVKSCEFGNQADSVVRDRIVLGIADSELPERLLREGNLSLARAAEICRAAELSKKQTQTVQIKSVDALQKKKFQSARFNRAGGN
;
A
#
# COMPACT_ATOMS: atom_id res chain seq x y z
N MET A 1 0.00 12.07 -11.17
CA MET A 1 0.22 10.69 -10.69
C MET A 1 0.64 10.81 -9.24
N GLN A 2 0.41 9.78 -8.44
CA GLN A 2 0.98 9.64 -7.11
C GLN A 2 2.50 9.53 -7.24
N ASP A 3 3.24 10.26 -6.41
CA ASP A 3 4.71 10.16 -6.40
C ASP A 3 5.19 8.89 -5.70
N ILE A 4 6.43 8.44 -6.01
CA ILE A 4 6.99 7.14 -5.58
C ILE A 4 6.96 6.96 -4.06
N ASP A 5 7.14 8.04 -3.29
CA ASP A 5 7.18 8.04 -1.83
C ASP A 5 5.99 8.76 -1.18
N GLU A 6 5.00 9.15 -1.98
CA GLU A 6 3.81 9.82 -1.48
C GLU A 6 2.83 8.80 -0.89
N ILE A 7 2.37 9.05 0.34
CA ILE A 7 1.33 8.21 0.95
C ILE A 7 -0.03 8.49 0.31
N PHE A 8 -0.86 7.45 0.21
CA PHE A 8 -2.14 7.52 -0.50
C PHE A 8 -3.05 8.65 0.00
N ASP A 9 -3.13 8.89 1.30
CA ASP A 9 -4.04 9.92 1.84
C ASP A 9 -3.61 11.35 1.48
N VAL A 10 -2.30 11.60 1.23
CA VAL A 10 -1.82 12.90 0.72
C VAL A 10 -2.26 13.06 -0.72
N PHE A 11 -1.96 12.07 -1.56
CA PHE A 11 -2.39 12.02 -2.96
C PHE A 11 -3.91 12.23 -3.10
N TYR A 12 -4.69 11.50 -2.31
CA TYR A 12 -6.15 11.59 -2.29
C TYR A 12 -6.64 12.99 -1.87
N THR A 13 -6.01 13.57 -0.85
CA THR A 13 -6.35 14.92 -0.38
C THR A 13 -6.09 15.96 -1.47
N ASP A 14 -4.96 15.86 -2.17
CA ASP A 14 -4.60 16.82 -3.22
C ASP A 14 -5.49 16.65 -4.46
N LEU A 15 -5.87 15.43 -4.82
CA LEU A 15 -6.92 15.21 -5.83
C LEU A 15 -8.25 15.89 -5.44
N ARG A 16 -8.67 15.77 -4.17
CA ARG A 16 -9.91 16.40 -3.71
C ARG A 16 -9.83 17.93 -3.71
N LYS A 17 -8.67 18.51 -3.37
CA LYS A 17 -8.46 19.96 -3.48
C LYS A 17 -8.51 20.42 -4.94
N LEU A 18 -7.83 19.70 -5.83
CA LEU A 18 -7.80 20.03 -7.26
C LEU A 18 -9.20 19.97 -7.86
N VAL A 19 -9.94 18.89 -7.62
CA VAL A 19 -11.31 18.73 -8.12
C VAL A 19 -12.26 19.76 -7.51
N LYS A 20 -12.09 20.16 -6.24
CA LYS A 20 -12.88 21.26 -5.63
C LYS A 20 -12.67 22.60 -6.29
N SER A 21 -11.47 22.86 -6.81
CA SER A 21 -11.19 24.09 -7.57
C SER A 21 -11.74 24.07 -8.99
N CYS A 22 -12.35 22.95 -9.40
CA CYS A 22 -12.94 22.78 -10.72
C CYS A 22 -14.47 22.64 -10.61
N GLU A 23 -15.19 23.18 -11.59
CA GLU A 23 -16.65 23.18 -11.64
C GLU A 23 -17.24 21.82 -12.09
N PHE A 24 -16.81 20.71 -11.47
CA PHE A 24 -17.27 19.36 -11.84
C PHE A 24 -18.66 19.00 -11.26
N GLY A 25 -19.16 19.77 -10.29
CA GLY A 25 -20.47 19.54 -9.65
C GLY A 25 -20.64 18.10 -9.18
N ASN A 26 -21.73 17.45 -9.60
CA ASN A 26 -22.08 16.08 -9.22
C ASN A 26 -21.10 15.01 -9.74
N GLN A 27 -20.19 15.36 -10.65
CA GLN A 27 -19.19 14.45 -11.20
C GLN A 27 -17.89 14.43 -10.41
N ALA A 28 -17.72 15.31 -9.41
CA ALA A 28 -16.50 15.44 -8.63
C ALA A 28 -15.99 14.08 -8.12
N ASP A 29 -16.88 13.26 -7.55
CA ASP A 29 -16.51 11.96 -7.01
C ASP A 29 -16.07 10.96 -8.08
N SER A 30 -16.72 10.97 -9.25
CA SER A 30 -16.32 10.13 -10.39
C SER A 30 -14.93 10.55 -10.88
N VAL A 31 -14.69 11.86 -11.03
CA VAL A 31 -13.40 12.38 -11.50
C VAL A 31 -12.28 12.02 -10.53
N VAL A 32 -12.49 12.15 -9.21
CA VAL A 32 -11.48 11.73 -8.23
C VAL A 32 -11.25 10.22 -8.32
N ARG A 33 -12.31 9.41 -8.43
CA ARG A 33 -12.17 7.94 -8.56
C ARG A 33 -11.36 7.57 -9.80
N ASP A 34 -11.66 8.16 -10.95
CA ASP A 34 -10.97 7.87 -12.20
C ASP A 34 -9.49 8.31 -12.11
N ARG A 35 -9.23 9.44 -11.43
CA ARG A 35 -7.86 9.89 -11.12
C ARG A 35 -7.11 8.98 -10.16
N ILE A 36 -7.79 8.33 -9.21
CA ILE A 36 -7.18 7.29 -8.36
C ILE A 36 -6.77 6.10 -9.22
N VAL A 37 -7.70 5.55 -10.02
CA VAL A 37 -7.44 4.35 -10.84
C VAL A 37 -6.28 4.55 -11.81
N LEU A 38 -6.22 5.71 -12.47
CA LEU A 38 -5.17 6.02 -13.45
C LEU A 38 -3.88 6.58 -12.84
N GLY A 39 -3.97 7.11 -11.62
CA GLY A 39 -2.91 7.91 -11.01
C GLY A 39 -2.18 7.24 -9.86
N ILE A 40 -2.67 6.11 -9.34
CA ILE A 40 -2.04 5.38 -8.24
C ILE A 40 -0.66 4.81 -8.67
N ALA A 41 0.32 4.89 -7.77
CA ALA A 41 1.69 4.42 -8.05
C ALA A 41 1.79 2.88 -8.04
N ASP A 42 0.91 2.22 -7.30
CA ASP A 42 0.86 0.77 -7.19
C ASP A 42 0.30 0.14 -8.47
N SER A 43 1.15 -0.54 -9.25
CA SER A 43 0.78 -1.11 -10.55
C SER A 43 -0.29 -2.21 -10.49
N GLU A 44 -0.51 -2.84 -9.32
CA GLU A 44 -1.50 -3.90 -9.15
C GLU A 44 -2.88 -3.36 -8.75
N LEU A 45 -2.93 -2.14 -8.21
CA LEU A 45 -4.18 -1.54 -7.74
C LEU A 45 -5.17 -1.18 -8.86
N PRO A 46 -4.76 -0.65 -10.04
CA PRO A 46 -5.68 -0.35 -11.13
C PRO A 46 -6.51 -1.57 -11.53
N GLU A 47 -5.87 -2.72 -11.71
CA GLU A 47 -6.57 -3.96 -12.06
C GLU A 47 -7.56 -4.37 -10.97
N ARG A 48 -7.14 -4.32 -9.69
CA ARG A 48 -8.02 -4.67 -8.55
C ARG A 48 -9.22 -3.74 -8.43
N LEU A 49 -9.02 -2.43 -8.65
CA LEU A 49 -10.08 -1.43 -8.62
C LEU A 49 -11.06 -1.62 -9.79
N LEU A 50 -10.55 -1.89 -10.99
CA LEU A 50 -11.38 -2.11 -12.19
C LEU A 50 -12.22 -3.40 -12.14
N ARG A 51 -11.83 -4.37 -11.31
CA ARG A 51 -12.62 -5.58 -11.05
C ARG A 51 -13.83 -5.33 -10.14
N GLU A 52 -13.90 -4.20 -9.42
CA GLU A 52 -15.05 -3.87 -8.58
C GLU A 52 -16.22 -3.37 -9.45
N GLY A 53 -17.35 -4.09 -9.43
CA GLY A 53 -18.47 -3.81 -10.33
C GLY A 53 -19.14 -2.44 -10.11
N ASN A 54 -19.24 -1.97 -8.87
CA ASN A 54 -19.79 -0.66 -8.51
C ASN A 54 -18.81 0.10 -7.61
N LEU A 55 -17.66 0.47 -8.17
CA LEU A 55 -16.62 1.16 -7.42
C LEU A 55 -17.06 2.58 -7.04
N SER A 56 -17.37 2.81 -5.76
CA SER A 56 -17.59 4.16 -5.21
C SER A 56 -16.26 4.83 -4.84
N LEU A 57 -16.26 6.15 -4.71
CA LEU A 57 -15.06 6.89 -4.27
C LEU A 57 -14.57 6.42 -2.89
N ALA A 58 -15.51 6.22 -1.95
CA ALA A 58 -15.21 5.71 -0.62
C ALA A 58 -14.56 4.33 -0.69
N ARG A 59 -15.12 3.42 -1.52
CA ARG A 59 -14.60 2.07 -1.69
C ARG A 59 -13.21 2.06 -2.33
N ALA A 60 -12.97 2.89 -3.34
CA ALA A 60 -11.65 3.04 -3.94
C ALA A 60 -10.61 3.47 -2.89
N ALA A 61 -10.95 4.47 -2.08
CA ALA A 61 -10.06 4.96 -1.03
C ALA A 61 -9.79 3.91 0.07
N GLU A 62 -10.79 3.12 0.45
CA GLU A 62 -10.61 1.98 1.37
C GLU A 62 -9.65 0.93 0.82
N ILE A 63 -9.83 0.52 -0.44
CA ILE A 63 -8.97 -0.49 -1.09
C ILE A 63 -7.52 -0.01 -1.14
N CYS A 64 -7.30 1.24 -1.55
CA CYS A 64 -5.96 1.82 -1.62
C CYS A 64 -5.29 1.90 -0.23
N ARG A 65 -5.99 2.39 0.80
CA ARG A 65 -5.46 2.42 2.18
C ARG A 65 -5.15 1.02 2.70
N ALA A 66 -6.05 0.06 2.48
CA ALA A 66 -5.85 -1.32 2.90
C ALA A 66 -4.65 -1.95 2.21
N ALA A 67 -4.43 -1.68 0.92
CA ALA A 67 -3.27 -2.15 0.18
C ALA A 67 -1.95 -1.54 0.70
N GLU A 68 -1.91 -0.22 0.91
CA GLU A 68 -0.72 0.46 1.46
C GLU A 68 -0.35 -0.10 2.84
N LEU A 69 -1.35 -0.26 3.72
CA LEU A 69 -1.15 -0.84 5.06
C LEU A 69 -0.69 -2.29 4.97
N SER A 70 -1.31 -3.10 4.11
CA SER A 70 -0.96 -4.52 3.94
C SER A 70 0.47 -4.69 3.44
N LYS A 71 0.94 -3.83 2.51
CA LYS A 71 2.33 -3.84 2.02
C LYS A 71 3.31 -3.48 3.15
N LYS A 72 3.03 -2.43 3.92
CA LYS A 72 3.84 -2.04 5.10
C LYS A 72 3.91 -3.17 6.14
N GLN A 73 2.78 -3.82 6.42
CA GLN A 73 2.72 -4.93 7.38
C GLN A 73 3.47 -6.17 6.86
N THR A 74 3.30 -6.53 5.59
CA THR A 74 3.98 -7.69 4.98
C THR A 74 5.49 -7.52 5.00
N GLN A 75 6.00 -6.33 4.67
CA GLN A 75 7.43 -6.01 4.80
C GLN A 75 7.92 -6.18 6.23
N THR A 76 7.15 -5.69 7.21
CA THR A 76 7.49 -5.82 8.64
C THR A 76 7.55 -7.28 9.09
N VAL A 77 6.59 -8.12 8.64
CA VAL A 77 6.55 -9.55 8.96
C VAL A 77 7.73 -10.28 8.32
N GLN A 78 8.06 -9.97 7.06
CA GLN A 78 9.21 -10.57 6.39
C GLN A 78 10.51 -10.28 7.13
N ILE A 79 10.79 -9.01 7.49
CA ILE A 79 11.99 -8.61 8.23
C ILE A 79 12.10 -9.37 9.58
N LYS A 80 11.01 -9.39 10.37
CA LYS A 80 11.01 -10.08 11.67
C LYS A 80 11.24 -11.59 11.55
N SER A 81 10.74 -12.21 10.49
CA SER A 81 10.90 -13.65 10.26
C SER A 81 12.35 -14.03 9.94
N VAL A 82 13.07 -13.24 9.14
CA VAL A 82 14.49 -13.51 8.83
C VAL A 82 15.41 -13.26 10.02
N ASP A 83 15.16 -12.23 10.82
CA ASP A 83 15.95 -11.93 12.03
C ASP A 83 15.88 -13.08 13.06
N ALA A 84 14.69 -13.66 13.23
CA ALA A 84 14.49 -14.78 14.15
C ALA A 84 15.21 -16.06 13.68
N LEU A 85 15.24 -16.32 12.37
CA LEU A 85 15.92 -17.48 11.79
C LEU A 85 17.45 -17.36 11.88
N GLN A 86 18.01 -16.15 11.67
CA GLN A 86 19.45 -15.93 11.84
C GLN A 86 19.90 -16.16 13.28
N LYS A 87 19.17 -15.63 14.28
CA LYS A 87 19.51 -15.85 15.70
C LYS A 87 19.56 -17.34 16.07
N LYS A 88 18.62 -18.14 15.57
CA LYS A 88 18.63 -19.61 15.77
C LYS A 88 19.88 -20.27 15.18
N LYS A 89 20.29 -19.91 13.96
CA LYS A 89 21.52 -20.44 13.33
C LYS A 89 22.79 -20.04 14.08
N PHE A 90 22.87 -18.82 14.59
CA PHE A 90 24.04 -18.38 15.37
C PHE A 90 24.12 -19.02 16.76
N GLN A 91 22.97 -19.28 17.41
CA GLN A 91 22.94 -20.01 18.69
C GLN A 91 23.30 -21.49 18.52
N SER A 92 22.78 -22.17 17.49
CA SER A 92 23.14 -23.57 17.21
C SER A 92 24.62 -23.72 16.82
N ALA A 93 25.19 -22.75 16.08
CA ALA A 93 26.60 -22.75 15.71
C ALA A 93 27.57 -22.46 16.88
N ARG A 94 27.11 -21.78 17.95
CA ARG A 94 27.89 -21.58 19.18
C ARG A 94 27.84 -22.81 20.09
N PHE A 95 26.72 -23.53 20.12
CA PHE A 95 26.57 -24.75 20.90
C PHE A 95 27.47 -25.89 20.38
N ASN A 96 27.57 -26.07 19.06
CA ASN A 96 28.42 -27.11 18.47
C ASN A 96 29.95 -26.91 18.62
N ARG A 97 30.41 -25.70 18.99
CA ARG A 97 31.86 -25.42 19.15
C ARG A 97 32.40 -25.64 20.57
N ALA A 98 31.52 -25.83 21.56
CA ALA A 98 31.90 -25.96 22.97
C ALA A 98 31.89 -27.42 23.49
N GLY A 99 31.57 -28.40 22.63
CA GLY A 99 31.40 -29.82 23.02
C GLY A 99 32.41 -30.81 22.42
N GLY A 100 33.52 -30.35 21.84
CA GLY A 100 34.56 -31.24 21.34
C GLY A 100 35.56 -31.59 22.44
N ASN A 101 35.30 -32.70 23.13
CA ASN A 101 36.29 -33.41 23.96
C ASN A 101 37.24 -34.21 23.07
#